data_AF-A0A1W9WN72-F1
#
_entry.id   AF-A0A1W9WN72-F1
#
_cell.length_a   1.000
_cell.length_b   1.000
_cell.length_c   1.000
_cell.angle_alpha   90.00
_cell.angle_beta   90.00
_cell.angle_gamma   90.00
#
_symmetry.space_group_name_H-M   'P 1'
#
loop_
_entity.id
_entity.type
_entity.pdbx_description
1 polymer ?
#
loop_
_entity_poly.entity_id
_entity_poly.type
_entity_poly.pdbx_seq_one_letter_code
_entity_poly.pdbx_strand_id
1 'polypeptide(L)'
;MSTEPAPQDLETIVGTIENQSDPSQRIDIKYVQGDNSFVTSGIYTQFAEKEISIPGHLVVMDFQLMGAIVSEILEKLSRARDGETTFQYAPQLQVLDKLYSLEDGGEYMMLKEVVPAS
;
A
#
# COMPACT_ATOMS: atom_id res chain seq x y z
N MET A 1 -34.43 -22.34 7.37
CA MET A 1 -33.13 -22.38 6.69
C MET A 1 -32.42 -21.09 7.04
N SER A 2 -31.48 -21.15 7.97
CA SER A 2 -30.64 -20.00 8.31
C SER A 2 -29.49 -19.98 7.32
N THR A 3 -29.47 -18.99 6.43
CA THR A 3 -28.26 -18.66 5.67
C THR A 3 -27.27 -18.05 6.66
N GLU A 4 -26.31 -18.84 7.12
CA GLU A 4 -25.06 -18.26 7.63
C GLU A 4 -24.47 -17.41 6.50
N PRO A 5 -24.19 -16.12 6.71
CA PRO A 5 -23.38 -15.40 5.76
C PRO A 5 -22.02 -16.12 5.72
N ALA A 6 -21.49 -16.34 4.52
CA ALA A 6 -20.11 -16.76 4.32
C ALA A 6 -19.19 -15.89 5.21
N PRO A 7 -18.04 -16.40 5.71
CA PRO A 7 -17.11 -15.55 6.43
C PRO A 7 -16.82 -14.37 5.52
N GLN A 8 -17.32 -13.20 5.89
CA GLN A 8 -16.95 -11.97 5.23
C GLN A 8 -15.45 -11.89 5.47
N ASP A 9 -14.65 -11.91 4.41
CA ASP A 9 -13.23 -11.62 4.53
C ASP A 9 -13.12 -10.35 5.38
N LEU A 10 -12.65 -10.52 6.61
CA LEU A 10 -12.74 -9.50 7.65
C LEU A 10 -11.72 -8.41 7.32
N GLU A 11 -12.08 -7.53 6.39
CA GLU A 11 -11.33 -6.31 6.09
C GLU A 11 -11.50 -5.35 7.26
N THR A 12 -10.42 -5.17 8.03
CA THR A 12 -10.40 -4.21 9.14
C THR A 12 -9.54 -3.03 8.76
N ILE A 13 -10.10 -1.81 8.78
CA ILE A 13 -9.28 -0.60 8.65
C ILE A 13 -8.42 -0.47 9.91
N VAL A 14 -7.10 -0.56 9.73
CA VAL A 14 -6.13 -0.50 10.83
C VAL A 14 -5.42 0.85 10.90
N GLY A 15 -5.56 1.67 9.86
CA GLY A 15 -4.94 2.98 9.79
C GLY A 15 -5.42 3.77 8.58
N THR A 16 -5.07 5.04 8.59
CA THR A 16 -5.38 5.97 7.52
C THR A 16 -4.20 6.90 7.33
N ILE A 17 -3.84 7.15 6.08
CA ILE A 17 -2.82 8.11 5.69
C ILE A 17 -3.50 9.20 4.87
N GLU A 18 -3.23 10.44 5.24
CA GLU A 18 -3.74 11.63 4.57
C GLU A 18 -2.57 12.37 3.94
N ASN A 19 -2.77 12.90 2.73
CA ASN A 19 -1.78 13.77 2.11
C ASN A 19 -1.71 15.08 2.90
N GLN A 20 -0.51 15.49 3.28
CA GLN A 20 -0.27 16.72 4.02
C GLN A 20 -0.68 17.98 3.24
N SER A 21 -0.53 17.97 1.91
CA SER A 21 -0.84 19.11 1.03
C SER A 21 -2.32 19.19 0.68
N ASP A 22 -3.02 18.04 0.63
CA ASP A 22 -4.45 17.95 0.35
C ASP A 22 -5.09 16.85 1.22
N PRO A 23 -5.62 17.19 2.40
CA PRO A 23 -6.21 16.23 3.33
C PRO A 23 -7.45 15.49 2.79
N SER A 24 -8.03 15.95 1.67
CA SER A 24 -9.12 15.21 1.00
C SER A 24 -8.61 13.94 0.30
N GLN A 25 -7.31 13.88 0.01
CA GLN A 25 -6.63 12.70 -0.49
C GLN A 25 -6.25 11.81 0.68
N ARG A 26 -7.14 10.84 0.92
CA ARG A 26 -7.03 9.89 2.02
C ARG A 26 -6.92 8.47 1.48
N ILE A 27 -5.98 7.72 2.03
CA ILE A 27 -5.79 6.29 1.81
C ILE A 27 -6.04 5.56 3.12
N ASP A 28 -6.93 4.59 3.11
CA ASP A 28 -7.11 3.67 4.24
C ASP A 28 -6.16 2.48 4.08
N ILE A 29 -5.66 1.96 5.19
CA ILE A 29 -4.89 0.73 5.26
C ILE A 29 -5.79 -0.33 5.89
N LYS A 30 -6.06 -1.39 5.15
CA LYS A 30 -6.92 -2.49 5.55
C LYS A 30 -6.08 -3.73 5.82
N TYR A 31 -6.33 -4.41 6.92
CA TYR A 31 -5.81 -5.75 7.15
C TYR A 31 -6.79 -6.77 6.56
N VAL A 32 -6.28 -7.63 5.67
CA VAL A 32 -7.02 -8.73 5.04
C VAL A 32 -6.57 -10.02 5.71
N GLN A 33 -7.42 -10.57 6.57
CA GLN A 33 -7.08 -11.73 7.38
C GLN A 33 -6.81 -12.99 6.54
N GLY A 34 -7.57 -13.20 5.45
CA GLY A 34 -7.42 -14.37 4.58
C GLY A 34 -6.02 -14.48 3.95
N ASP A 35 -5.47 -13.33 3.55
CA ASP A 35 -4.16 -13.25 2.87
C ASP A 35 -3.01 -12.92 3.83
N ASN A 36 -3.31 -12.67 5.11
CA ASN A 36 -2.36 -12.15 6.10
C ASN A 36 -1.56 -10.96 5.53
N SER A 37 -2.28 -9.98 4.96
CA SER A 37 -1.69 -8.84 4.26
C SER A 37 -2.36 -7.54 4.66
N PHE A 38 -1.63 -6.44 4.49
CA PHE A 38 -2.15 -5.09 4.62
C PHE A 38 -2.27 -4.50 3.22
N VAL A 39 -3.47 -4.08 2.84
CA VAL A 39 -3.75 -3.49 1.54
C VAL A 39 -4.10 -2.01 1.68
N THR A 40 -3.63 -1.21 0.74
CA THR A 40 -4.10 0.18 0.63
C THR A 40 -5.49 0.21 -0.01
N SER A 41 -6.27 1.24 0.32
CA SER A 41 -7.56 1.50 -0.30
C SER A 41 -7.72 3.00 -0.49
N GLY A 42 -7.79 3.42 -1.75
CA GLY A 42 -7.97 4.80 -2.17
C GLY A 42 -6.94 5.29 -3.19
N ILE A 43 -5.85 4.54 -3.44
CA ILE A 43 -4.84 4.96 -4.41
C ILE A 43 -5.45 4.97 -5.80
N TYR A 44 -6.24 3.94 -6.12
CA TYR A 44 -6.92 3.86 -7.40
C TYR A 44 -7.94 4.99 -7.58
N THR A 45 -8.73 5.29 -6.55
CA THR A 45 -9.77 6.32 -6.66
C THR A 45 -9.21 7.73 -6.76
N GLN A 46 -8.10 8.00 -6.08
CA GLN A 46 -7.48 9.33 -6.04
C GLN A 46 -6.53 9.60 -7.19
N PHE A 47 -5.84 8.56 -7.69
CA PHE A 47 -4.73 8.70 -8.63
C PHE A 47 -4.81 7.77 -9.85
N ALA A 48 -5.82 6.91 -9.96
CA ALA A 48 -5.96 5.89 -11.01
C ALA A 48 -4.82 4.87 -11.08
N GLU A 49 -4.12 4.65 -9.96
CA GLU A 49 -3.01 3.71 -9.83
C GLU A 49 -3.40 2.48 -9.00
N LYS A 50 -2.72 1.35 -9.22
CA LYS A 50 -3.02 0.10 -8.49
C LYS A 50 -2.81 0.27 -6.99
N GLU A 51 -3.64 -0.40 -6.19
CA GLU A 51 -3.43 -0.51 -4.74
C GLU A 51 -2.20 -1.37 -4.44
N ILE A 52 -1.66 -1.23 -3.22
CA ILE A 52 -0.46 -1.93 -2.78
C ILE A 52 -0.87 -2.99 -1.77
N SER A 53 -0.33 -4.20 -1.91
CA SER A 53 -0.41 -5.26 -0.92
C SER A 53 0.94 -5.46 -0.25
N ILE A 54 0.92 -5.38 1.08
CA ILE A 54 2.08 -5.50 1.95
C ILE A 54 1.90 -6.77 2.79
N PRO A 55 2.76 -7.79 2.63
CA PRO A 55 2.70 -8.99 3.46
C PRO A 55 2.78 -8.66 4.96
N GLY A 56 1.92 -9.30 5.77
CA GLY A 56 1.78 -8.97 7.20
C GLY A 56 3.06 -9.18 8.00
N HIS A 57 3.91 -10.14 7.59
CA HIS A 57 5.21 -10.35 8.24
C HIS A 57 6.14 -9.14 8.10
N LEU A 58 6.08 -8.38 7.00
CA LEU A 58 6.90 -7.16 6.83
C LEU A 58 6.42 -6.04 7.76
N VAL A 59 5.10 -5.95 7.98
CA VAL A 59 4.51 -4.94 8.88
C VAL A 59 4.80 -5.24 10.34
N VAL A 60 4.77 -6.52 10.75
CA VAL A 60 5.12 -6.94 12.12
C VAL A 60 6.61 -6.71 12.40
N MET A 61 7.47 -6.88 11.38
CA MET A 61 8.90 -6.60 11.52
C MET A 61 9.19 -5.11 11.69
N ASP A 62 8.42 -4.24 11.03
CA ASP A 62 8.60 -2.79 11.13
C ASP A 62 7.31 -2.03 10.78
N PHE A 63 6.56 -1.63 11.81
CA PHE A 63 5.31 -0.90 11.62
C PHE A 63 5.53 0.54 11.13
N GLN A 64 6.65 1.16 11.50
CA GLN A 64 6.99 2.52 11.05
C GLN A 64 7.32 2.54 9.56
N LEU A 65 7.97 1.48 9.08
CA LEU A 65 8.27 1.28 7.67
C LEU A 65 7.01 1.29 6.80
N MET A 66 5.92 0.64 7.22
CA MET A 66 4.67 0.60 6.44
C MET A 66 4.11 2.02 6.23
N GLY A 67 4.06 2.81 7.30
CA GLY A 67 3.65 4.22 7.21
C GLY A 67 4.57 5.02 6.29
N ALA A 68 5.88 4.86 6.41
CA ALA A 68 6.86 5.58 5.60
C ALA A 68 6.77 5.22 4.11
N ILE A 69 6.61 3.95 3.76
CA ILE A 69 6.46 3.48 2.38
C ILE A 69 5.22 4.11 1.73
N VAL A 70 4.07 4.03 2.39
CA VAL A 70 2.82 4.54 1.81
C VAL A 70 2.85 6.07 1.74
N SER A 71 3.40 6.76 2.75
CA SER A 71 3.57 8.22 2.70
C SER A 71 4.47 8.67 1.55
N GLU A 72 5.62 8.02 1.33
CA GLU A 72 6.55 8.32 0.24
C GLU A 72 5.89 8.14 -1.13
N ILE A 73 5.07 7.09 -1.28
CA ILE A 73 4.32 6.82 -2.52
C ILE A 73 3.27 7.90 -2.75
N LEU A 74 2.53 8.30 -1.72
CA LEU A 74 1.52 9.35 -1.82
C LEU A 74 2.11 10.71 -2.15
N GLU A 75 3.28 11.02 -1.58
CA GLU A 75 3.98 12.25 -1.90
C GLU A 75 4.37 12.30 -3.38
N LYS A 76 4.91 11.20 -3.92
CA LYS A 76 5.25 11.11 -5.35
C LYS A 76 4.02 11.17 -6.25
N LEU A 77 2.92 10.52 -5.87
CA LEU A 77 1.63 10.58 -6.58
C LEU A 77 1.09 12.01 -6.63
N SER A 78 1.11 12.72 -5.49
CA SER A 78 0.68 14.13 -5.40
C SER A 78 1.51 15.02 -6.32
N ARG A 79 2.84 14.92 -6.24
CA ARG A 79 3.75 15.72 -7.08
C ARG A 79 3.55 15.46 -8.57
N ALA A 80 3.31 14.21 -8.96
CA ALA A 80 3.08 13.85 -10.35
C ALA A 80 1.79 14.47 -10.91
N ARG A 81 0.72 14.46 -10.10
CA ARG A 81 -0.57 15.10 -10.41
C ARG A 81 -0.44 16.61 -10.58
N ASP A 82 0.34 17.27 -9.73
CA ASP A 82 0.56 18.72 -9.78
C ASP A 82 1.48 19.15 -10.94
N GLY A 83 2.37 18.25 -11.39
CA GLY A 83 3.39 18.52 -12.40
C GLY A 83 3.06 18.14 -13.85
N GLU A 84 1.82 17.69 -14.14
CA GLU A 84 1.42 17.09 -15.44
C GLU A 84 2.31 15.91 -15.89
N THR A 85 2.91 15.18 -14.95
CA THR A 85 3.74 14.01 -15.26
C THR A 85 2.99 12.71 -14.94
N THR A 86 3.17 11.68 -15.77
CA THR A 86 2.61 10.35 -15.48
C THR A 86 3.37 9.73 -14.31
N PHE A 87 2.67 9.40 -13.22
CA PHE A 87 3.25 8.59 -12.15
C PHE A 87 3.47 7.16 -12.66
N GLN A 88 4.58 6.57 -12.26
CA GLN A 88 4.82 5.15 -12.42
C GLN A 88 5.45 4.62 -11.13
N TYR A 89 4.98 3.46 -10.67
CA TYR A 89 5.62 2.78 -9.56
C TYR A 89 7.09 2.52 -9.90
N ALA A 90 7.98 3.03 -9.05
CA ALA A 90 9.38 2.66 -9.13
C ALA A 90 9.48 1.15 -8.84
N PRO A 91 10.21 0.37 -9.66
CA PRO A 91 10.35 -1.06 -9.46
C PRO A 91 11.06 -1.39 -8.15
N GLN A 92 11.83 -0.43 -7.63
CA GLN A 92 12.50 -0.51 -6.35
C GLN A 92 12.22 0.74 -5.52
N LEU A 93 12.07 0.54 -4.23
CA LEU A 93 11.81 1.59 -3.25
C LEU A 93 12.82 1.44 -2.11
N GLN A 94 13.62 2.48 -1.86
CA GLN A 94 14.51 2.52 -0.71
C GLN A 94 13.82 3.30 0.42
N VAL A 95 13.57 2.62 1.55
CA VAL A 95 12.92 3.22 2.72
C VAL A 95 13.62 2.74 3.98
N LEU A 96 13.94 3.68 4.88
CA LEU A 96 14.64 3.40 6.15
C LEU A 96 15.87 2.48 5.97
N ASP A 97 16.71 2.80 4.98
CA ASP A 97 17.93 2.05 4.61
C ASP A 97 17.72 0.60 4.11
N LYS A 98 16.48 0.20 3.83
CA LYS A 98 16.14 -1.09 3.23
C LYS A 98 15.63 -0.92 1.81
N LEU A 99 15.95 -1.89 0.96
CA LEU A 99 15.51 -1.92 -0.44
C LEU A 99 14.35 -2.91 -0.60
N TYR A 100 13.27 -2.42 -1.17
CA TYR A 100 12.07 -3.20 -1.49
C TYR A 100 11.84 -3.20 -2.99
N SER A 101 11.20 -4.24 -3.52
CA SER A 101 10.64 -4.25 -4.87
C SER A 101 9.13 -4.10 -4.81
N LEU A 102 8.59 -3.43 -5.82
CA LEU A 102 7.15 -3.41 -6.12
C LEU A 102 6.94 -4.15 -7.41
N GLU A 103 6.19 -5.24 -7.35
CA GLU A 103 5.95 -6.13 -8.48
C GLU A 103 4.45 -6.20 -8.79
N ASP A 104 4.09 -6.26 -10.08
CA ASP A 104 2.70 -6.42 -10.48
C ASP A 104 2.21 -7.84 -10.13
N GLY A 105 1.30 -7.92 -9.15
CA GLY A 105 0.64 -9.16 -8.72
C GLY A 105 -0.74 -9.38 -9.34
N GLY A 106 -1.09 -8.65 -10.40
CA GLY A 106 -2.42 -8.65 -11.00
C GLY A 106 -3.29 -7.56 -10.40
N GLU A 107 -4.00 -7.86 -9.33
CA GLU A 107 -4.93 -6.92 -8.66
C GLU A 107 -4.19 -5.83 -7.87
N TYR A 108 -3.06 -6.19 -7.27
CA TYR A 108 -2.25 -5.32 -6.42
C TYR A 108 -0.81 -5.20 -6.92
N MET A 109 -0.16 -4.10 -6.57
CA MET A 109 1.30 -4.02 -6.52
C MET A 109 1.78 -4.71 -5.24
N MET A 110 2.59 -5.75 -5.37
CA MET A 110 3.08 -6.56 -4.25
C MET A 110 4.40 -5.99 -3.77
N LEU A 111 4.47 -5.61 -2.49
CA LEU A 111 5.73 -5.24 -1.84
C LEU A 111 6.51 -6.50 -1.45
N LYS A 112 7.79 -6.56 -1.85
CA LYS A 112 8.71 -7.63 -1.46
C LYS A 112 10.02 -7.04 -0.95
N GLU A 113 10.61 -7.70 0.03
CA GLU A 113 11.97 -7.37 0.48
C GLU A 113 12.98 -7.84 -0.58
N VAL A 114 13.90 -6.94 -0.97
CA VAL A 114 15.02 -7.33 -1.83
C VAL A 114 16.12 -7.89 -0.94
N VAL A 115 16.22 -9.22 -0.90
CA VAL A 115 17.35 -9.88 -0.23
C VAL A 115 18.58 -9.70 -1.11
N PRO A 116 19.65 -9.02 -0.63
CA PRO A 116 20.90 -8.96 -1.39
C PRO A 116 21.41 -10.37 -1.60
N ALA A 117 21.74 -10.72 -2.85
CA ALA A 117 22.44 -11.98 -3.13
C ALA A 117 23.75 -11.97 -2.35
N SER A 118 23.88 -12.92 -1.42
CA SER A 118 25.08 -13.14 -0.61
C SER A 118 26.21 -13.74 -1.43
#